data_AF-A0A497T4W5-F1
#
_entry.id   AF-A0A497T4W5-F1
#
_cell.length_a   1.000
_cell.length_b   1.000
_cell.length_c   1.000
_cell.angle_alpha   90.00
_cell.angle_beta   90.00
_cell.angle_gamma   90.00
#
_symmetry.space_group_name_H-M   'P 1'
#
loop_
_entity.id
_entity.type
_entity.pdbx_description
1 polymer ?
#
loop_
_entity_poly.entity_id
_entity_poly.type
_entity_poly.pdbx_seq_one_letter_code
_entity_poly.pdbx_strand_id
1 'polypeptide(L)'
;TKSEMKQGFGSSGAVVVATLGALNEFFQTGINKEKIYNLGCKTIWEVQGYGSGIDIAAATYGGIVKFLKGEIPEKVEFKDFPIVVGNTGFKAKSKPIIESVQVFEKKYPEVFESIYDNIGQLTKRALQAFKENDLETLGELMNINHGFLYALGVSSEILEKLVFASRKAGALGAKLSGAGIGDNMIALASPGSEKKIAEAIREAGGEPTVARIDEGLKIEEVK
;
A
#
# COMPACT_ATOMS: atom_id res chain seq x y z
N THR A 1 -2.68 2.76 28.56
CA THR A 1 -2.32 1.59 27.74
C THR A 1 -2.66 1.92 26.30
N LYS A 2 -1.70 2.42 25.52
CA LYS A 2 -1.90 2.65 24.09
C LYS A 2 -1.98 1.26 23.45
N SER A 3 -3.16 0.85 23.02
CA SER A 3 -3.28 -0.38 22.24
C SER A 3 -2.43 -0.22 20.99
N GLU A 4 -1.55 -1.19 20.71
CA GLU A 4 -0.83 -1.26 19.46
C GLU A 4 -1.86 -1.40 18.33
N MET A 5 -2.23 -0.26 17.75
CA MET A 5 -3.16 -0.22 16.63
C MET A 5 -2.52 -0.96 15.45
N LYS A 6 -3.16 -2.05 15.02
CA LYS A 6 -2.83 -2.73 13.76
C LYS A 6 -3.01 -1.73 12.60
N GLN A 7 -1.92 -1.12 12.17
CA GLN A 7 -1.88 0.02 11.23
C GLN A 7 -2.33 -0.27 9.79
N GLY A 8 -3.06 -1.35 9.47
CA GLY A 8 -3.60 -1.55 8.12
C GLY A 8 -2.55 -1.68 6.98
N PHE A 9 -1.30 -2.04 7.29
CA PHE A 9 -0.19 -2.22 6.33
C PHE A 9 0.23 -3.67 6.13
N GLY A 10 -0.72 -4.61 6.15
CA GLY A 10 -0.37 -6.03 5.92
C GLY A 10 0.45 -6.68 7.04
N SER A 11 0.29 -6.21 8.30
CA SER A 11 1.00 -6.75 9.46
C SER A 11 0.86 -8.27 9.62
N SER A 12 -0.29 -8.84 9.27
CA SER A 12 -0.50 -10.29 9.29
C SER A 12 0.38 -11.01 8.26
N GLY A 13 0.55 -10.42 7.08
CA GLY A 13 1.44 -10.95 6.05
C GLY A 13 2.90 -10.88 6.47
N ALA A 14 3.31 -9.78 7.10
CA ALA A 14 4.66 -9.64 7.64
C ALA A 14 4.99 -10.71 8.69
N VAL A 15 4.07 -11.01 9.62
CA VAL A 15 4.27 -12.07 10.63
C VAL A 15 4.39 -13.45 9.97
N VAL A 16 3.56 -13.75 8.98
CA VAL A 16 3.62 -15.03 8.23
C VAL A 16 4.97 -15.17 7.54
N VAL A 17 5.41 -14.14 6.81
CA VAL A 17 6.69 -14.15 6.09
C VAL A 17 7.88 -14.26 7.06
N ALA A 18 7.86 -13.52 8.16
CA ALA A 18 8.91 -13.57 9.17
C ALA A 18 9.00 -14.97 9.81
N THR A 19 7.86 -15.60 10.10
CA THR A 19 7.82 -16.96 10.66
C THR A 19 8.36 -17.98 9.65
N LEU A 20 7.96 -17.88 8.37
CA LEU A 20 8.51 -18.74 7.32
C LEU A 20 10.02 -18.55 7.14
N GLY A 21 10.51 -17.31 7.20
CA GLY A 21 11.94 -17.01 7.16
C GLY A 21 12.71 -17.61 8.33
N ALA A 22 12.19 -17.44 9.56
CA ALA A 22 12.80 -18.00 10.76
C ALA A 22 12.83 -19.54 10.72
N LEU A 23 11.75 -20.19 10.25
CA LEU A 23 11.71 -21.65 10.09
C LEU A 23 12.64 -22.15 8.99
N ASN A 24 12.75 -21.42 7.88
CA ASN A 24 13.71 -21.74 6.81
C ASN A 24 15.15 -21.74 7.34
N GLU A 25 15.49 -20.75 8.16
CA GLU A 25 16.81 -20.65 8.79
C GLU A 25 17.02 -21.74 9.85
N PHE A 26 16.06 -21.89 10.77
CA PHE A 26 16.15 -22.85 11.88
C PHE A 26 16.29 -24.31 11.40
N PHE A 27 15.52 -24.69 10.37
CA PHE A 27 15.58 -26.04 9.79
C PHE A 27 16.54 -26.14 8.60
N GLN A 28 17.24 -25.06 8.24
CA GLN A 28 18.20 -25.00 7.12
C GLN A 28 17.62 -25.54 5.79
N THR A 29 16.36 -25.22 5.49
CA THR A 29 15.66 -25.82 4.34
C THR A 29 16.16 -25.30 2.99
N GLY A 30 16.87 -24.17 2.97
CA GLY A 30 17.47 -23.57 1.77
C GLY A 30 16.47 -23.03 0.76
N ILE A 31 15.21 -22.83 1.15
CA ILE A 31 14.19 -22.32 0.23
C ILE A 31 14.41 -20.84 -0.07
N ASN A 32 14.16 -20.44 -1.32
CA ASN A 32 14.33 -19.07 -1.78
C ASN A 32 13.10 -18.18 -1.47
N LYS A 33 13.23 -16.87 -1.72
CA LYS A 33 12.15 -15.88 -1.51
C LYS A 33 10.88 -16.22 -2.29
N GLU A 34 10.99 -16.76 -3.50
CA GLU A 34 9.82 -17.17 -4.30
C GLU A 34 9.03 -18.27 -3.60
N LYS A 35 9.71 -19.28 -3.06
CA LYS A 35 9.06 -20.35 -2.31
C LYS A 35 8.44 -19.84 -1.01
N ILE A 36 9.11 -18.93 -0.30
CA ILE A 36 8.57 -18.26 0.89
C ILE A 36 7.30 -17.47 0.55
N TYR A 37 7.32 -16.70 -0.53
CA TYR A 37 6.14 -15.96 -1.03
C TYR A 37 4.98 -16.91 -1.32
N ASN A 38 5.22 -17.99 -2.08
CA ASN A 38 4.20 -18.96 -2.44
C ASN A 38 3.61 -19.68 -1.21
N LEU A 39 4.45 -20.05 -0.24
CA LEU A 39 4.00 -20.62 1.02
C LEU A 39 3.19 -19.62 1.84
N GLY A 40 3.63 -18.36 1.94
CA GLY A 40 2.92 -17.32 2.67
C GLY A 40 1.54 -17.02 2.09
N CYS A 41 1.42 -16.96 0.77
CA CYS A 41 0.13 -16.83 0.08
C CYS A 41 -0.79 -18.01 0.41
N LYS A 42 -0.28 -19.25 0.32
CA LYS A 42 -1.03 -20.45 0.68
C LYS A 42 -1.51 -20.41 2.14
N THR A 43 -0.64 -20.03 3.08
CA THR A 43 -0.98 -19.92 4.50
C THR A 43 -2.09 -18.89 4.75
N ILE A 44 -2.05 -17.71 4.14
CA ILE A 44 -3.13 -16.73 4.28
C ILE A 44 -4.45 -17.26 3.72
N TRP A 45 -4.43 -17.93 2.56
CA TRP A 45 -5.64 -18.48 1.97
C TRP A 45 -6.24 -19.60 2.80
N GLU A 46 -5.43 -20.46 3.41
CA GLU A 46 -5.90 -21.52 4.31
C GLU A 46 -6.53 -20.96 5.59
N VAL A 47 -6.00 -19.86 6.14
CA VAL A 47 -6.49 -19.26 7.39
C VAL A 47 -7.68 -18.33 7.17
N GLN A 48 -7.65 -17.50 6.12
CA GLN A 48 -8.62 -16.42 5.90
C GLN A 48 -9.63 -16.75 4.80
N GLY A 49 -9.33 -17.69 3.91
CA GLY A 49 -10.15 -18.04 2.75
C GLY A 49 -10.05 -17.06 1.58
N TYR A 50 -9.41 -15.91 1.75
CA TYR A 50 -9.23 -14.88 0.74
C TYR A 50 -7.96 -14.05 0.99
N GLY A 51 -7.51 -13.29 -0.01
CA GLY A 51 -6.37 -12.40 0.09
C GLY A 51 -5.70 -12.20 -1.27
N SER A 52 -5.27 -10.98 -1.59
CA SER A 52 -4.58 -10.71 -2.85
C SER A 52 -3.20 -11.36 -2.90
N GLY A 53 -2.51 -11.44 -1.76
CA GLY A 53 -1.09 -11.83 -1.68
C GLY A 53 -0.13 -10.64 -1.76
N ILE A 54 -0.64 -9.41 -1.97
CA ILE A 54 0.21 -8.21 -2.09
C ILE A 54 1.01 -7.93 -0.82
N ASP A 55 0.42 -8.15 0.36
CA ASP A 55 1.08 -7.96 1.65
C ASP A 55 2.23 -8.98 1.83
N ILE A 56 2.05 -10.22 1.37
CA ILE A 56 3.10 -11.26 1.38
C ILE A 56 4.21 -10.89 0.39
N ALA A 57 3.86 -10.37 -0.80
CA ALA A 57 4.83 -9.90 -1.77
C ALA A 57 5.70 -8.78 -1.18
N ALA A 58 5.06 -7.75 -0.64
CA ALA A 58 5.76 -6.61 -0.03
C ALA A 58 6.67 -7.08 1.12
N ALA A 59 6.17 -7.90 2.04
CA ALA A 59 6.95 -8.41 3.17
C ALA A 59 8.11 -9.34 2.74
N THR A 60 7.94 -10.13 1.68
CA THR A 60 8.97 -11.07 1.23
C THR A 60 10.11 -10.36 0.49
N TYR A 61 9.75 -9.50 -0.47
CA TYR A 61 10.71 -8.93 -1.41
C TYR A 61 11.25 -7.56 -0.98
N GLY A 62 10.43 -6.77 -0.28
CA GLY A 62 10.69 -5.37 0.05
C GLY A 62 10.90 -4.48 -1.19
N GLY A 63 11.29 -3.23 -0.94
CA GLY A 63 11.40 -2.24 -2.01
C GLY A 63 10.05 -1.93 -2.66
N ILE A 64 10.10 -1.49 -3.92
CA ILE A 64 8.91 -1.36 -4.77
C ILE A 64 8.75 -2.64 -5.60
N VAL A 65 7.55 -3.22 -5.55
CA VAL A 65 7.20 -4.43 -6.30
C VAL A 65 6.04 -4.16 -7.25
N LYS A 66 6.19 -4.58 -8.50
CA LYS A 66 5.09 -4.70 -9.44
C LYS A 66 4.36 -6.01 -9.11
N PHE A 67 3.08 -5.88 -8.80
CA PHE A 67 2.24 -7.01 -8.42
C PHE A 67 1.12 -7.21 -9.45
N LEU A 68 1.02 -8.43 -9.97
CA LEU A 68 -0.13 -8.90 -10.74
C LEU A 68 -0.57 -10.25 -10.15
N LYS A 69 -1.86 -10.38 -9.85
CA LYS A 69 -2.40 -11.58 -9.22
C LYS A 69 -2.14 -12.81 -10.10
N GLY A 70 -1.52 -13.84 -9.53
CA GLY A 70 -1.17 -15.07 -10.24
C GLY A 70 0.23 -15.06 -10.86
N GLU A 71 0.93 -13.94 -10.82
CA GLU A 71 2.32 -13.82 -11.27
C GLU A 71 3.28 -13.71 -10.08
N ILE A 72 4.56 -13.97 -10.33
CA ILE A 72 5.63 -13.72 -9.36
C ILE A 72 5.88 -12.21 -9.30
N PRO A 73 5.90 -11.59 -8.10
CA PRO A 73 6.17 -10.17 -7.96
C PRO A 73 7.53 -9.79 -8.55
N GLU A 74 7.56 -8.72 -9.35
CA GLU A 74 8.77 -8.21 -9.98
C GLU A 74 9.29 -7.00 -9.20
N LYS A 75 10.60 -6.96 -8.90
CA LYS A 75 11.22 -5.77 -8.30
C LYS A 75 11.27 -4.63 -9.32
N VAL A 76 10.96 -3.44 -8.85
CA VAL A 76 11.07 -2.20 -9.61
C VAL A 76 12.28 -1.44 -9.12
N GLU A 77 13.14 -1.01 -10.04
CA GLU A 77 14.23 -0.09 -9.72
C GLU A 77 13.67 1.28 -9.37
N PHE A 78 14.18 1.85 -8.28
CA PHE A 78 13.78 3.17 -7.79
C PHE A 78 14.97 3.83 -7.07
N LYS A 79 14.93 5.15 -6.93
CA LYS A 79 15.77 5.87 -5.98
C LYS A 79 14.94 6.22 -4.76
N ASP A 80 15.57 6.34 -3.59
CA ASP A 80 14.86 6.71 -2.37
C ASP A 80 14.10 8.04 -2.51
N PHE A 81 12.86 8.03 -2.03
CA PHE A 81 12.01 9.20 -1.94
C PHE A 81 11.21 9.19 -0.64
N PRO A 82 10.92 10.37 -0.05
CA PRO A 82 10.21 10.44 1.21
C PRO A 82 8.71 10.21 1.03
N ILE A 83 8.14 9.41 1.92
CA ILE A 83 6.70 9.16 1.99
C ILE A 83 6.21 9.53 3.39
N VAL A 84 5.06 10.19 3.45
CA VAL A 84 4.33 10.39 4.71
C VAL A 84 3.06 9.56 4.67
N VAL A 85 2.90 8.68 5.65
CA VAL A 85 1.68 7.93 5.90
C VAL A 85 0.78 8.76 6.81
N GLY A 86 -0.49 8.90 6.45
CA GLY A 86 -1.52 9.44 7.34
C GLY A 86 -2.52 8.37 7.73
N ASN A 87 -2.54 7.95 8.99
CA ASN A 87 -3.58 7.07 9.51
C ASN A 87 -4.81 7.90 9.91
N THR A 88 -6.00 7.47 9.53
CA THR A 88 -7.27 8.15 9.81
C THR A 88 -7.78 7.96 11.25
N GLY A 89 -7.17 7.06 12.03
CA GLY A 89 -7.67 6.60 13.33
C GLY A 89 -8.89 5.68 13.24
N PHE A 90 -9.46 5.51 12.04
CA PHE A 90 -10.64 4.68 11.81
C PHE A 90 -10.26 3.40 11.07
N LYS A 91 -10.48 2.25 11.70
CA LYS A 91 -10.22 0.96 11.10
C LYS A 91 -11.43 0.45 10.32
N ALA A 92 -11.31 0.38 9.00
CA ALA A 92 -12.35 -0.17 8.16
C ALA A 92 -12.12 -1.67 7.91
N LYS A 93 -13.21 -2.43 7.75
CA LYS A 93 -13.12 -3.85 7.37
C LYS A 93 -13.11 -3.94 5.85
N SER A 94 -12.07 -4.54 5.27
CA SER A 94 -11.92 -4.61 3.81
C SER A 94 -13.03 -5.40 3.12
N LYS A 95 -13.53 -6.49 3.73
CA LYS A 95 -14.56 -7.35 3.12
C LYS A 95 -15.87 -6.60 2.81
N PRO A 96 -16.50 -5.87 3.76
CA PRO A 96 -17.68 -5.04 3.46
C PRO A 96 -17.43 -3.99 2.37
N ILE A 97 -16.25 -3.38 2.32
CA ILE A 97 -15.91 -2.41 1.29
C ILE A 97 -15.89 -3.08 -0.07
N ILE A 98 -15.18 -4.20 -0.20
CA ILE A 98 -15.12 -4.98 -1.45
C ILE A 98 -16.51 -5.41 -1.90
N GLU A 99 -17.35 -5.89 -0.98
CA GLU A 99 -18.74 -6.26 -1.27
C GLU A 99 -19.55 -5.06 -1.78
N SER A 100 -19.37 -3.87 -1.19
CA SER A 100 -20.04 -2.65 -1.65
C SER A 100 -19.60 -2.22 -3.06
N VAL A 101 -18.30 -2.32 -3.36
CA VAL A 101 -17.74 -2.04 -4.69
C VAL A 101 -18.32 -3.01 -5.72
N GLN A 102 -18.38 -4.31 -5.40
CA GLN A 102 -18.97 -5.32 -6.29
C GLN A 102 -20.45 -5.06 -6.59
N VAL A 103 -21.22 -4.58 -5.60
CA VAL A 103 -22.62 -4.19 -5.82
C VAL A 103 -22.72 -2.97 -6.74
N PHE A 104 -21.85 -1.99 -6.55
CA PHE A 104 -21.83 -0.77 -7.36
C PHE A 104 -21.37 -1.06 -8.81
N GLU A 105 -20.34 -1.89 -8.96
CA GLU A 105 -19.82 -2.38 -10.25
C GLU A 105 -20.90 -3.07 -11.07
N LYS A 106 -21.69 -3.98 -10.45
CA LYS A 106 -22.81 -4.66 -11.13
C LYS A 106 -23.86 -3.70 -11.67
N LYS A 107 -24.00 -2.51 -11.08
CA LYS A 107 -24.95 -1.49 -11.53
C LYS A 107 -24.42 -0.68 -12.72
N TYR A 108 -23.11 -0.49 -12.84
CA TYR A 108 -22.47 0.32 -13.88
C TYR A 108 -21.18 -0.34 -14.42
N PRO A 109 -21.28 -1.52 -15.04
CA PRO A 109 -20.10 -2.31 -15.41
C PRO A 109 -19.15 -1.59 -16.36
N GLU A 110 -19.67 -0.92 -17.39
CA GLU A 110 -18.86 -0.20 -18.40
C GLU A 110 -18.06 0.98 -17.81
N VAL A 111 -18.63 1.66 -16.81
CA VAL A 111 -17.96 2.75 -16.09
C VAL A 111 -16.81 2.21 -15.26
N PHE A 112 -17.04 1.10 -14.56
CA PHE A 112 -16.02 0.45 -13.74
C PHE A 112 -14.88 -0.13 -14.58
N GLU A 113 -15.21 -0.80 -15.68
CA GLU A 113 -14.23 -1.32 -16.64
C GLU A 113 -13.32 -0.20 -17.15
N SER A 114 -13.92 0.93 -17.56
CA SER A 114 -13.17 2.11 -18.00
C SER A 114 -12.25 2.66 -16.90
N ILE A 115 -12.71 2.70 -15.65
CA ILE A 115 -11.88 3.16 -14.51
C ILE A 115 -10.72 2.19 -14.27
N TYR A 116 -10.96 0.88 -14.26
CA TYR A 116 -9.93 -0.13 -14.04
C TYR A 116 -8.86 -0.10 -15.13
N ASP A 117 -9.25 0.05 -16.39
CA ASP A 117 -8.33 0.21 -17.51
C ASP A 117 -7.43 1.43 -17.33
N ASN A 118 -8.00 2.57 -16.96
CA ASN A 118 -7.25 3.79 -16.70
C ASN A 118 -6.29 3.63 -15.52
N ILE A 119 -6.71 3.02 -14.41
CA ILE A 119 -5.81 2.70 -13.29
C ILE A 119 -4.65 1.80 -13.76
N GLY A 120 -4.92 0.84 -14.64
CA GLY A 120 -3.90 0.02 -15.29
C GLY A 120 -2.90 0.83 -16.10
N GLN A 121 -3.37 1.82 -16.88
CA GLN A 121 -2.49 2.72 -17.63
C GLN A 121 -1.66 3.64 -16.72
N LEU A 122 -2.26 4.19 -15.66
CA LEU A 122 -1.53 4.98 -14.66
C LEU A 122 -0.40 4.15 -14.04
N THR A 123 -0.67 2.88 -13.73
CA THR A 123 0.33 1.96 -13.16
C THR A 123 1.49 1.74 -14.14
N LYS A 124 1.21 1.53 -15.44
CA LYS A 124 2.27 1.39 -16.45
C LYS A 124 3.14 2.64 -16.57
N ARG A 125 2.54 3.85 -16.56
CA ARG A 125 3.31 5.11 -16.57
C ARG A 125 4.09 5.30 -15.28
N ALA A 126 3.54 4.94 -14.12
CA ALA A 126 4.22 5.02 -12.84
C ALA A 126 5.48 4.14 -12.79
N LEU A 127 5.42 2.92 -13.37
CA LEU A 127 6.61 2.06 -13.50
C LEU A 127 7.73 2.72 -14.31
N GLN A 128 7.38 3.49 -15.35
CA GLN A 128 8.37 4.25 -16.10
C GLN A 128 8.92 5.43 -15.29
N ALA A 129 8.05 6.16 -14.58
CA ALA A 129 8.45 7.28 -13.75
C ALA A 129 9.38 6.88 -12.59
N PHE A 130 9.22 5.68 -12.02
CA PHE A 130 10.19 5.13 -11.05
C PHE A 130 11.59 4.96 -11.64
N LYS A 131 11.70 4.41 -12.87
CA LYS A 131 12.98 4.24 -13.57
C LYS A 131 13.65 5.57 -13.90
N GLU A 132 12.85 6.57 -14.25
CA GLU A 132 13.30 7.92 -14.61
C GLU A 132 13.58 8.80 -13.37
N ASN A 133 13.21 8.34 -12.17
CA ASN A 133 13.19 9.13 -10.94
C ASN A 133 12.35 10.43 -11.08
N ASP A 134 11.24 10.33 -11.80
CA ASP A 134 10.29 11.41 -12.05
C ASP A 134 9.20 11.41 -10.97
N LEU A 135 9.55 11.97 -9.80
CA LEU A 135 8.65 12.04 -8.65
C LEU A 135 7.45 12.98 -8.88
N GLU A 136 7.60 13.98 -9.75
CA GLU A 136 6.51 14.89 -10.11
C GLU A 136 5.41 14.13 -10.83
N THR A 137 5.78 13.39 -11.89
CA THR A 137 4.82 12.52 -12.58
C THR A 137 4.21 11.49 -11.61
N LEU A 138 5.01 10.85 -10.75
CA LEU A 138 4.46 9.90 -9.77
C LEU A 138 3.39 10.54 -8.88
N GLY A 139 3.64 11.75 -8.40
CA GLY A 139 2.69 12.51 -7.60
C GLY A 139 1.39 12.83 -8.35
N GLU A 140 1.50 13.28 -9.60
CA GLU A 140 0.34 13.54 -10.47
C GLU A 140 -0.49 12.28 -10.70
N LEU A 141 0.15 11.15 -11.03
CA LEU A 141 -0.52 9.87 -11.21
C LEU A 141 -1.19 9.38 -9.92
N MET A 142 -0.57 9.60 -8.75
CA MET A 142 -1.20 9.31 -7.47
C MET A 142 -2.48 10.13 -7.28
N ASN A 143 -2.46 11.41 -7.66
CA ASN A 143 -3.62 12.30 -7.54
C ASN A 143 -4.76 11.88 -8.46
N ILE A 144 -4.47 11.53 -9.71
CA ILE A 144 -5.46 11.02 -10.67
C ILE A 144 -6.05 9.70 -10.16
N ASN A 145 -5.19 8.78 -9.68
CA ASN A 145 -5.63 7.50 -9.13
C ASN A 145 -6.55 7.69 -7.91
N HIS A 146 -6.26 8.67 -7.04
CA HIS A 146 -7.17 9.00 -5.94
C HIS A 146 -8.56 9.42 -6.42
N GLY A 147 -8.65 10.19 -7.51
CA GLY A 147 -9.94 10.55 -8.12
C GLY A 147 -10.72 9.32 -8.62
N PHE A 148 -10.03 8.36 -9.25
CA PHE A 148 -10.65 7.09 -9.62
C PHE A 148 -11.11 6.28 -8.41
N LEU A 149 -10.30 6.20 -7.36
CA LEU A 149 -10.67 5.49 -6.11
C LEU A 149 -11.88 6.16 -5.42
N TYR A 150 -11.97 7.48 -5.45
CA TYR A 150 -13.17 8.20 -5.00
C TYR A 150 -14.39 7.81 -5.85
N ALA A 151 -14.26 7.77 -7.17
CA ALA A 151 -15.34 7.39 -8.09
C ALA A 151 -15.81 5.94 -7.89
N LEU A 152 -14.92 5.03 -7.49
CA LEU A 152 -15.24 3.65 -7.11
C LEU A 152 -15.97 3.53 -5.77
N GLY A 153 -16.15 4.64 -5.04
CA GLY A 153 -16.88 4.67 -3.77
C GLY A 153 -16.08 4.18 -2.57
N VAL A 154 -14.75 4.13 -2.67
CA VAL A 154 -13.88 3.62 -1.59
C VAL A 154 -13.19 4.73 -0.79
N SER A 155 -13.56 5.99 -0.96
CA SER A 155 -13.04 7.08 -0.12
C SER A 155 -14.03 7.51 0.97
N SER A 156 -13.58 8.35 1.89
CA SER A 156 -14.38 8.90 2.99
C SER A 156 -13.99 10.34 3.29
N GLU A 157 -14.84 11.04 4.04
CA GLU A 157 -14.60 12.44 4.40
C GLU A 157 -13.24 12.65 5.09
N ILE A 158 -12.85 11.73 5.99
CA ILE A 158 -11.56 11.83 6.68
C ILE A 158 -10.39 11.58 5.71
N LEU A 159 -10.48 10.59 4.81
CA LEU A 159 -9.45 10.35 3.80
C LEU A 159 -9.28 11.56 2.89
N GLU A 160 -10.39 12.16 2.43
CA GLU A 160 -10.34 13.39 1.63
C GLU A 160 -9.66 14.52 2.39
N LYS A 161 -10.03 14.76 3.66
CA LYS A 161 -9.41 15.79 4.50
C LYS A 161 -7.89 15.61 4.58
N LEU A 162 -7.41 14.39 4.86
CA LEU A 162 -5.97 14.11 4.96
C LEU A 162 -5.25 14.27 3.61
N VAL A 163 -5.84 13.78 2.52
CA VAL A 163 -5.29 13.91 1.15
C VAL A 163 -5.18 15.37 0.73
N PHE A 164 -6.24 16.17 0.92
CA PHE A 164 -6.22 17.59 0.58
C PHE A 164 -5.24 18.38 1.47
N ALA A 165 -5.18 18.10 2.77
CA ALA A 165 -4.23 18.74 3.68
C ALA A 165 -2.78 18.47 3.25
N SER A 166 -2.47 17.21 2.90
CA SER A 166 -1.14 16.80 2.45
C SER A 166 -0.72 17.51 1.16
N ARG A 167 -1.62 17.59 0.17
CA ARG A 167 -1.36 18.31 -1.09
C ARG A 167 -1.11 19.79 -0.85
N LYS A 168 -1.94 20.45 -0.04
CA LYS A 168 -1.75 21.87 0.34
C LYS A 168 -0.43 22.12 1.10
N ALA A 169 0.03 21.13 1.86
CA ALA A 169 1.29 21.21 2.58
C ALA A 169 2.53 21.08 1.68
N GLY A 170 2.37 20.64 0.42
CA GLY A 170 3.47 20.48 -0.54
C GLY A 170 3.85 19.02 -0.82
N ALA A 171 2.90 18.09 -0.70
CA ALA A 171 3.05 16.76 -1.28
C ALA A 171 2.93 16.83 -2.81
N LEU A 172 3.81 16.15 -3.54
CA LEU A 172 3.74 15.98 -5.00
C LEU A 172 2.46 15.23 -5.38
N GLY A 173 2.08 14.25 -4.57
CA GLY A 173 0.82 13.55 -4.70
C GLY A 173 0.38 12.90 -3.40
N ALA A 174 -0.91 12.67 -3.27
CA ALA A 174 -1.49 12.00 -2.12
C ALA A 174 -2.71 11.18 -2.54
N LYS A 175 -2.84 9.97 -1.99
CA LYS A 175 -3.97 9.07 -2.25
C LYS A 175 -4.24 8.15 -1.07
N LEU A 176 -5.46 7.61 -0.99
CA LEU A 176 -5.75 6.51 -0.06
C LEU A 176 -4.88 5.27 -0.35
N SER A 177 -4.64 4.44 0.65
CA SER A 177 -3.90 3.20 0.56
C SER A 177 -4.71 2.02 1.11
N GLY A 178 -4.63 0.87 0.46
CA GLY A 178 -5.43 -0.31 0.82
C GLY A 178 -6.87 -0.23 0.33
N ALA A 179 -7.78 -0.84 1.09
CA ALA A 179 -9.19 -0.99 0.69
C ALA A 179 -9.98 0.33 0.70
N GLY A 180 -9.51 1.36 1.43
CA GLY A 180 -10.19 2.66 1.54
C GLY A 180 -11.17 2.76 2.72
N ILE A 181 -12.03 3.77 2.69
CA ILE A 181 -12.97 4.24 3.73
C ILE A 181 -12.30 4.72 5.03
N GLY A 182 -11.19 4.11 5.44
CA GLY A 182 -10.39 4.48 6.59
C GLY A 182 -8.97 4.00 6.43
N ASP A 183 -8.40 3.51 7.53
CA ASP A 183 -7.01 3.08 7.66
C ASP A 183 -6.07 4.19 7.24
N ASN A 184 -5.43 4.11 6.07
CA ASN A 184 -4.32 4.99 5.72
C ASN A 184 -4.51 5.70 4.39
N MET A 185 -3.87 6.86 4.31
CA MET A 185 -3.45 7.49 3.07
C MET A 185 -1.92 7.59 3.02
N ILE A 186 -1.39 7.75 1.81
CA ILE A 186 0.03 8.00 1.58
C ILE A 186 0.18 9.31 0.82
N ALA A 187 1.22 10.07 1.17
CA ALA A 187 1.63 11.30 0.52
C ALA A 187 3.09 11.17 0.07
N LEU A 188 3.34 11.37 -1.22
CA LEU A 188 4.68 11.50 -1.78
C LEU A 188 5.17 12.91 -1.47
N ALA A 189 6.17 13.01 -0.60
CA ALA A 189 6.73 14.28 -0.21
C ALA A 189 7.80 14.73 -1.21
N SER A 190 7.90 16.04 -1.42
CA SER A 190 9.14 16.61 -1.94
C SER A 190 10.19 16.54 -0.83
N PRO A 191 11.48 16.33 -1.16
CA PRO A 191 12.54 16.34 -0.15
C PRO A 191 12.49 17.59 0.73
N GLY A 192 12.39 17.40 2.06
CA GLY A 192 12.28 18.48 3.04
C GLY A 192 10.86 18.93 3.39
N SER A 193 9.81 18.47 2.69
CA SER A 193 8.41 18.80 3.02
C SER A 193 7.74 17.81 3.99
N GLU A 194 8.43 16.76 4.43
CA GLU A 194 7.86 15.65 5.22
C GLU A 194 7.25 16.12 6.54
N LYS A 195 7.96 17.00 7.27
CA LYS A 195 7.49 17.53 8.56
C LYS A 195 6.22 18.36 8.39
N LYS A 196 6.20 19.23 7.38
CA LYS A 196 5.05 20.09 7.08
C LYS A 196 3.82 19.27 6.66
N ILE A 197 4.03 18.22 5.86
CA ILE A 197 2.96 17.28 5.48
C ILE A 197 2.45 16.52 6.71
N ALA A 198 3.35 16.02 7.56
CA ALA A 198 2.98 15.33 8.79
C ALA A 198 2.15 16.23 9.73
N GLU A 199 2.57 17.48 9.92
CA GLU A 199 1.81 18.47 10.71
C GLU A 199 0.42 18.71 10.12
N ALA A 200 0.31 18.90 8.81
CA ALA A 200 -0.98 19.10 8.14
C ALA A 200 -1.91 17.88 8.27
N ILE A 201 -1.38 16.66 8.19
CA ILE A 201 -2.15 15.43 8.47
C ILE A 201 -2.67 15.43 9.91
N ARG A 202 -1.82 15.80 10.87
CA ARG A 202 -2.20 15.86 12.29
C ARG A 202 -3.31 16.88 12.56
N GLU A 203 -3.17 18.07 12.00
CA GLU A 203 -4.18 19.14 12.11
C GLU A 203 -5.50 18.76 11.44
N ALA A 204 -5.45 17.98 10.35
CA ALA A 204 -6.62 17.45 9.68
C ALA A 204 -7.26 16.24 10.40
N GLY A 205 -6.73 15.82 11.55
CA GLY A 205 -7.28 14.79 12.42
C GLY A 205 -6.71 13.38 12.21
N GLY A 206 -5.59 13.24 11.49
CA GLY A 206 -4.90 11.97 11.29
C GLY A 206 -3.68 11.77 12.18
N GLU A 207 -3.13 10.56 12.19
CA GLU A 207 -1.86 10.23 12.84
C GLU A 207 -0.77 10.03 11.77
N PRO A 208 0.19 10.97 11.65
CA PRO A 208 1.22 10.90 10.62
C PRO A 208 2.42 10.03 11.04
N THR A 209 2.98 9.31 10.07
CA THR A 209 4.27 8.62 10.18
C THR A 209 5.12 8.95 8.96
N VAL A 210 6.32 9.51 9.17
CA VAL A 210 7.31 9.65 8.08
C VAL A 210 7.93 8.29 7.85
N ALA A 211 7.76 7.75 6.66
CA ALA A 211 8.19 6.41 6.28
C ALA A 211 9.28 6.47 5.20
N ARG A 212 10.07 5.40 5.15
CA ARG A 212 11.01 5.11 4.06
C ARG A 212 10.70 3.73 3.51
N ILE A 213 11.08 3.52 2.26
CA ILE A 213 10.98 2.20 1.64
C ILE A 213 12.12 1.36 2.20
N ASP A 214 11.78 0.18 2.71
CA ASP A 214 12.72 -0.71 3.38
C ASP A 214 12.92 -2.01 2.59
N GLU A 215 13.89 -2.80 3.03
CA GLU A 215 14.11 -4.17 2.55
C GLU A 215 13.01 -5.13 3.03
N GLY A 216 12.89 -6.27 2.35
CA GLY A 216 11.89 -7.28 2.67
C GLY A 216 12.40 -8.19 3.78
N LEU A 217 11.97 -9.45 3.75
CA LEU A 217 12.49 -10.47 4.66
C LEU A 217 14.03 -10.47 4.70
N LYS A 218 14.54 -10.36 5.93
CA LYS A 218 15.95 -10.38 6.31
C LYS A 218 16.12 -11.25 7.55
N ILE A 219 17.25 -11.95 7.63
CA ILE A 219 17.67 -12.70 8.81
C ILE A 219 18.57 -11.79 9.64
N GLU A 220 18.21 -11.63 10.91
CA GLU A 220 19.00 -10.87 11.88
C GLU A 220 19.49 -11.81 12.98
N GLU A 221 20.79 -11.76 13.27
CA GLU A 221 21.35 -12.45 14.42
C GLU A 221 21.11 -11.62 15.68
N VAL A 222 20.37 -12.18 16.63
CA VAL A 222 20.23 -11.59 17.96
C VAL A 222 21.47 -11.97 18.76
N LYS A 223 22.31 -10.97 19.07
CA LYS A 223 23.48 -11.13 19.96
C LYS A 223 23.07 -11.22 21.42
#